data_AF-A0A7S4R8E8-F1
#
_entry.id   AF-A0A7S4R8E8-F1
#
_cell.length_a   1.000
_cell.length_b   1.000
_cell.length_c   1.000
_cell.angle_alpha   90.00
_cell.angle_beta   90.00
_cell.angle_gamma   90.00
#
_symmetry.space_group_name_H-M   'P 1'
#
loop_
_entity.id
_entity.type
_entity.pdbx_description
1 polymer ?
#
loop_
_entity_poly.entity_id
_entity_poly.type
_entity_poly.pdbx_seq_one_letter_code
_entity_poly.pdbx_strand_id
1 'polypeptide(L)'
;MRLILLLFSVILNSVHAWGASAAAASTAAVALKDYTGVASGLFNNMRTPAALVGGAVVPMGIITAPKIEETDSPKMRVMKRVSLILAILSLMSEILAITYSTVAINKLAELQYEPTGCVNELIESHHKLAWIGTNIHFLFGLFGFGILAIFKSYFMYGSRVGNVIAYWGSAAMLLCTSIVNQGIAQGGGEQGTKYGSNLLGLAVNYVGLILKYARGGVMPAISVGLVLLSIVPLMKLFRAEEEDEEKAKVN
;
A
#
# COMPACT_ATOMS: atom_id res chain seq x y z
N MET A 1 -1.83 35.05 9.26
CA MET A 1 -1.23 34.97 7.90
C MET A 1 0.28 34.73 7.90
N ARG A 2 1.10 35.48 8.66
CA ARG A 2 2.58 35.30 8.70
C ARG A 2 3.06 33.90 9.16
N LEU A 3 2.34 33.25 10.08
CA LEU A 3 2.69 31.89 10.55
C LEU A 3 2.49 30.80 9.48
N ILE A 4 1.49 30.96 8.60
CA ILE A 4 1.20 30.02 7.51
C ILE A 4 2.28 30.12 6.41
N LEU A 5 2.77 31.33 6.14
CA LEU A 5 3.86 31.55 5.18
C LEU A 5 5.21 31.00 5.66
N LEU A 6 5.48 31.08 6.97
CA LEU A 6 6.69 30.48 7.56
C LEU A 6 6.68 28.95 7.49
N LEU A 7 5.54 28.31 7.80
CA LEU A 7 5.38 26.85 7.68
C LEU A 7 5.51 26.36 6.22
N PHE A 8 4.97 27.11 5.25
CA PHE A 8 5.15 26.78 3.82
C PHE A 8 6.61 26.91 3.35
N SER A 9 7.36 27.90 3.83
CA SER A 9 8.77 28.07 3.44
C SER A 9 9.70 26.96 3.96
N VAL A 10 9.43 26.44 5.17
CA VAL A 10 10.22 25.35 5.76
C VAL A 10 9.97 24.03 5.02
N ILE A 11 8.71 23.78 4.62
CA ILE A 11 8.35 22.58 3.84
C ILE A 11 8.98 22.63 2.44
N LEU A 12 8.96 23.79 1.76
CA LEU A 12 9.56 23.94 0.43
C LEU A 12 11.08 23.78 0.42
N ASN A 13 11.78 24.27 1.44
CA ASN A 13 13.24 24.15 1.52
C ASN A 13 13.72 22.72 1.86
N SER A 14 12.85 21.88 2.42
CA SER A 14 13.18 20.49 2.78
C SER A 14 13.11 19.52 1.58
N VAL A 15 12.37 19.89 0.53
CA VAL A 15 12.17 19.05 -0.67
C VAL A 15 13.36 19.13 -1.64
N HIS A 16 14.17 20.18 -1.58
CA HIS A 16 15.32 20.37 -2.48
C HIS A 16 16.62 19.72 -2.03
N ALA A 17 16.69 19.14 -0.83
CA ALA A 17 17.93 18.54 -0.30
C ALA A 17 18.11 17.05 -0.67
N TRP A 18 17.19 16.45 -1.41
CA TRP A 18 17.22 15.03 -1.76
C TRP A 18 17.48 14.82 -3.25
N GLY A 19 18.63 15.28 -3.73
CA GLY A 19 18.97 15.16 -5.14
C GLY A 19 20.45 15.32 -5.44
N ALA A 20 21.02 14.27 -6.02
CA ALA A 20 22.30 14.18 -6.72
C ALA A 20 23.59 14.06 -5.88
N SER A 21 23.93 12.81 -5.53
CA SER A 21 25.33 12.37 -5.59
C SER A 21 25.42 11.31 -6.69
N ALA A 22 25.84 11.73 -7.88
CA ALA A 22 26.19 10.83 -8.97
C ALA A 22 27.69 10.55 -8.87
N ALA A 23 28.05 9.33 -8.46
CA ALA A 23 29.42 8.89 -8.35
C ALA A 23 29.89 8.32 -9.70
N ALA A 24 31.10 8.68 -10.11
CA ALA A 24 31.73 8.17 -11.32
C ALA A 24 31.88 6.64 -11.29
N ALA A 25 31.34 5.97 -12.31
CA ALA A 25 31.43 4.52 -12.46
C ALA A 25 32.86 4.09 -12.82
N SER A 26 33.57 3.56 -11.83
CA SER A 26 34.77 2.75 -12.02
C SER A 26 34.36 1.36 -12.51
N THR A 27 34.90 0.91 -13.65
CA THR A 27 34.76 -0.46 -14.18
C THR A 27 35.61 -1.44 -13.37
N ALA A 28 35.41 -1.48 -12.06
CA ALA A 28 35.95 -2.52 -11.21
C ALA A 28 35.17 -3.82 -11.45
N ALA A 29 35.87 -4.96 -11.52
CA ALA A 29 35.24 -6.26 -11.57
C ALA A 29 34.22 -6.38 -10.42
N VAL A 30 32.96 -6.67 -10.75
CA VAL A 30 31.88 -6.78 -9.77
C VAL A 30 32.19 -7.98 -8.86
N ALA A 31 32.56 -7.70 -7.62
CA ALA A 31 32.84 -8.75 -6.64
C ALA A 31 31.53 -9.46 -6.26
N LEU A 32 31.40 -10.73 -6.62
CA LEU A 32 30.25 -11.57 -6.25
C LEU A 32 30.27 -11.83 -4.74
N LYS A 33 29.12 -11.66 -4.08
CA LYS A 33 28.97 -11.80 -2.63
C LYS A 33 27.64 -12.46 -2.27
N ASP A 34 27.57 -13.01 -1.06
CA ASP A 34 26.32 -13.41 -0.45
C ASP A 34 25.56 -12.16 0.04
N TYR A 35 24.36 -11.96 -0.50
CA TYR A 35 23.47 -10.84 -0.16
C TYR A 35 22.20 -11.29 0.60
N THR A 36 22.11 -12.54 1.04
CA THR A 36 20.94 -13.10 1.73
C THR A 36 20.58 -12.32 3.01
N GLY A 37 21.58 -11.92 3.80
CA GLY A 37 21.39 -11.08 4.99
C GLY A 37 20.82 -9.70 4.68
N VAL A 38 21.32 -9.05 3.61
CA VAL A 38 20.81 -7.74 3.16
C VAL A 38 19.38 -7.86 2.65
N ALA A 39 19.08 -8.86 1.81
CA ALA A 39 17.74 -9.13 1.32
C ALA A 39 16.75 -9.38 2.48
N SER A 40 17.16 -10.18 3.48
CA SER A 40 16.35 -10.44 4.67
C SER A 40 16.03 -9.15 5.44
N GLY A 41 17.02 -8.25 5.57
CA GLY A 41 16.83 -6.92 6.16
C GLY A 41 15.79 -6.10 5.40
N LEU A 42 15.84 -6.08 4.07
CA LEU A 42 14.87 -5.34 3.23
C LEU A 42 13.44 -5.86 3.42
N PHE A 43 13.24 -7.18 3.46
CA PHE A 43 11.93 -7.77 3.74
C PHE A 43 11.45 -7.43 5.16
N ASN A 44 12.35 -7.45 6.15
CA ASN A 44 12.01 -7.13 7.53
C ASN A 44 11.64 -5.65 7.74
N ASN A 45 12.25 -4.74 6.97
CA ASN A 45 11.93 -3.31 6.97
C ASN A 45 10.48 -3.03 6.57
N MET A 46 9.82 -3.92 5.84
CA MET A 46 8.38 -3.83 5.55
C MET A 46 7.54 -4.63 6.55
N ARG A 47 8.01 -5.82 6.95
CA ARG A 47 7.27 -6.73 7.85
C ARG A 47 6.93 -6.11 9.19
N THR A 48 7.90 -5.46 9.85
CA THR A 48 7.69 -4.91 11.19
C THR A 48 6.71 -3.73 11.16
N PRO A 49 6.87 -2.71 10.30
CA PRO A 49 5.87 -1.66 10.16
C PRO A 49 4.49 -2.19 9.75
N ALA A 50 4.42 -3.16 8.83
CA ALA A 50 3.16 -3.78 8.43
C ALA A 50 2.42 -4.41 9.62
N ALA A 51 3.14 -5.12 10.51
CA ALA A 51 2.57 -5.70 11.72
C ALA A 51 2.04 -4.64 12.69
N LEU A 52 2.75 -3.52 12.84
CA LEU A 52 2.31 -2.40 13.67
C LEU A 52 1.05 -1.72 13.11
N VAL A 53 1.02 -1.46 11.79
CA VAL A 53 -0.15 -0.88 11.11
C VAL A 53 -1.34 -1.82 11.20
N GLY A 54 -1.16 -3.11 10.86
CA GLY A 54 -2.20 -4.13 10.96
C GLY A 54 -2.77 -4.24 12.39
N GLY A 55 -1.90 -4.17 13.40
CA GLY A 55 -2.30 -4.12 14.81
C GLY A 55 -3.13 -2.87 15.17
N ALA A 56 -2.83 -1.72 14.57
CA ALA A 56 -3.57 -0.47 14.78
C ALA A 56 -4.90 -0.42 14.02
N VAL A 57 -5.03 -1.09 12.88
CA VAL A 57 -6.26 -1.13 12.07
C VAL A 57 -7.42 -1.75 12.85
N VAL A 58 -7.19 -2.81 13.62
CA VAL A 58 -8.25 -3.52 14.36
C VAL A 58 -8.99 -2.62 15.36
N PRO A 59 -8.33 -2.00 16.36
CA PRO A 59 -9.02 -1.13 17.29
C PRO A 59 -9.57 0.11 16.57
N MET A 60 -8.88 0.63 15.56
CA MET A 60 -9.26 1.88 14.90
C MET A 60 -10.46 1.76 13.96
N GLY A 61 -10.49 0.71 13.13
CA GLY A 61 -11.44 0.56 12.03
C GLY A 61 -12.47 -0.55 12.20
N ILE A 62 -12.26 -1.48 13.13
CA ILE A 62 -13.20 -2.58 13.38
C ILE A 62 -13.94 -2.36 14.70
N ILE A 63 -13.20 -2.26 15.82
CA ILE A 63 -13.82 -2.16 17.16
C ILE A 63 -14.53 -0.81 17.34
N THR A 64 -13.90 0.26 16.88
CA THR A 64 -14.43 1.63 17.02
C THR A 64 -14.97 2.18 15.70
N ALA A 65 -15.43 1.27 14.82
CA ALA A 65 -16.08 1.65 13.58
C ALA A 65 -17.30 2.55 13.88
N PRO A 66 -17.54 3.60 13.08
CA PRO A 66 -18.73 4.43 13.23
C PRO A 66 -20.00 3.59 13.09
N LYS A 67 -20.90 3.68 14.07
CA LYS A 67 -22.19 3.00 14.03
C LYS A 67 -23.09 3.66 12.99
N ILE A 68 -23.79 2.85 12.19
CA ILE A 68 -24.82 3.34 11.28
C ILE A 68 -26.08 3.60 12.09
N GLU A 69 -26.60 4.81 12.04
CA GLU A 69 -27.78 5.28 12.77
C GLU A 69 -28.97 5.46 11.82
N GLU A 70 -30.19 5.34 12.34
CA GLU A 70 -31.41 5.52 11.52
C GLU A 70 -31.56 6.96 11.01
N THR A 71 -31.01 7.92 11.76
CA THR A 71 -30.97 9.34 11.41
C THR A 71 -29.90 9.69 10.37
N ASP A 72 -29.01 8.75 10.03
CA ASP A 72 -27.98 8.99 9.01
C ASP A 72 -28.61 9.16 7.63
N SER A 73 -28.22 10.24 6.94
CA SER A 73 -28.47 10.39 5.50
C SER A 73 -27.95 9.18 4.71
N PRO A 74 -28.55 8.81 3.56
CA PRO A 74 -28.10 7.68 2.75
C PRO A 74 -26.58 7.69 2.48
N LYS A 75 -26.05 8.85 2.06
CA LYS A 75 -24.61 9.07 1.83
C LYS A 75 -23.74 8.79 3.05
N MET A 76 -24.17 9.18 4.24
CA MET A 76 -23.43 8.93 5.48
C MET A 76 -23.36 7.42 5.77
N ARG A 77 -24.46 6.69 5.57
CA ARG A 77 -24.50 5.23 5.74
C ARG A 77 -23.51 4.54 4.80
N VAL A 78 -23.45 4.98 3.53
CA VAL A 78 -22.46 4.49 2.55
C VAL A 78 -21.04 4.73 3.05
N MET A 79 -20.71 5.96 3.43
CA MET A 79 -19.36 6.31 3.88
C MET A 79 -18.94 5.48 5.11
N LYS A 80 -19.85 5.23 6.06
CA LYS A 80 -19.60 4.35 7.21
C LYS A 80 -19.35 2.90 6.78
N ARG A 81 -20.14 2.34 5.84
CA ARG A 81 -19.92 1.00 5.27
C ARG A 81 -18.58 0.89 4.54
N VAL A 82 -18.28 1.87 3.68
CA VAL A 82 -17.00 1.93 2.95
C VAL A 82 -15.83 2.00 3.92
N SER A 83 -15.96 2.75 5.03
CA SER A 83 -14.90 2.81 6.06
C SER A 83 -14.60 1.44 6.68
N LEU A 84 -15.63 0.63 6.93
CA LEU A 84 -15.47 -0.72 7.47
C LEU A 84 -14.84 -1.67 6.44
N ILE A 85 -15.31 -1.63 5.20
CA ILE A 85 -14.72 -2.43 4.09
C ILE A 85 -13.25 -2.07 3.92
N LEU A 86 -12.93 -0.77 3.94
CA LEU A 86 -11.57 -0.28 3.82
C LEU A 86 -10.67 -0.74 4.98
N ALA A 87 -11.19 -0.76 6.21
CA ALA A 87 -10.45 -1.31 7.36
C ALA A 87 -10.10 -2.79 7.15
N ILE A 88 -11.06 -3.60 6.67
CA ILE A 88 -10.83 -5.02 6.38
C ILE A 88 -9.81 -5.18 5.24
N LEU A 89 -9.95 -4.45 4.14
CA LEU A 89 -9.03 -4.52 3.01
C LEU A 89 -7.61 -4.10 3.41
N SER A 90 -7.47 -3.02 4.18
CA SER A 90 -6.19 -2.56 4.73
C SER A 90 -5.54 -3.66 5.60
N LEU A 91 -6.30 -4.25 6.52
CA LEU A 91 -5.80 -5.33 7.37
C LEU A 91 -5.36 -6.56 6.56
N MET A 92 -6.17 -6.97 5.58
CA MET A 92 -5.83 -8.13 4.72
C MET A 92 -4.57 -7.87 3.91
N SER A 93 -4.40 -6.65 3.39
CA SER A 93 -3.17 -6.25 2.71
C SER A 93 -1.96 -6.31 3.64
N GLU A 94 -2.04 -5.77 4.87
CA GLU A 94 -0.90 -5.86 5.81
C GLU A 94 -0.54 -7.32 6.16
N ILE A 95 -1.53 -8.19 6.35
CA ILE A 95 -1.31 -9.63 6.58
C ILE A 95 -0.59 -10.28 5.39
N LEU A 96 -0.98 -9.95 4.16
CA LEU A 96 -0.32 -10.45 2.95
C LEU A 96 1.13 -9.96 2.86
N ALA A 97 1.40 -8.70 3.19
CA ALA A 97 2.76 -8.16 3.24
C ALA A 97 3.63 -8.92 4.25
N ILE A 98 3.11 -9.16 5.46
CA ILE A 98 3.79 -9.94 6.51
C ILE A 98 4.06 -11.37 6.04
N THR A 99 3.10 -12.00 5.36
CA THR A 99 3.21 -13.38 4.89
C THR A 99 4.26 -13.51 3.79
N TYR A 100 4.21 -12.66 2.74
CA TYR A 100 5.21 -12.65 1.68
C TYR A 100 6.62 -12.44 2.24
N SER A 101 6.78 -11.44 3.12
CA SER A 101 8.06 -11.13 3.74
C SER A 101 8.58 -12.28 4.60
N THR A 102 7.72 -12.89 5.43
CA THR A 102 8.12 -14.00 6.32
C THR A 102 8.54 -15.23 5.53
N VAL A 103 7.79 -15.61 4.50
CA VAL A 103 8.15 -16.74 3.64
C VAL A 103 9.47 -16.49 2.93
N ALA A 104 9.69 -15.28 2.41
CA ALA A 104 10.95 -14.91 1.76
C ALA A 104 12.14 -14.97 2.72
N ILE A 105 12.02 -14.41 3.94
CA ILE A 105 13.07 -14.46 4.96
C ILE A 105 13.40 -15.90 5.35
N ASN A 106 12.39 -16.75 5.56
CA ASN A 106 12.62 -18.16 5.89
C ASN A 106 13.38 -18.86 4.75
N LYS A 107 13.00 -18.61 3.50
CA LYS A 107 13.70 -19.17 2.34
C LYS A 107 15.12 -18.63 2.17
N LEU A 108 15.38 -17.38 2.52
CA LEU A 108 16.71 -16.81 2.53
C LEU A 108 17.60 -17.43 3.62
N ALA A 109 17.02 -17.87 4.74
CA ALA A 109 17.73 -18.54 5.82
C ALA A 109 17.94 -20.05 5.60
N GLU A 110 17.00 -20.71 4.92
CA GLU A 110 17.01 -22.18 4.72
C GLU A 110 17.84 -22.63 3.53
N LEU A 111 17.94 -21.82 2.48
CA LEU A 111 18.56 -22.19 1.21
C LEU A 111 19.90 -21.49 1.02
N GLN A 112 20.85 -22.21 0.42
CA GLN A 112 22.09 -21.61 -0.08
C GLN A 112 21.85 -21.06 -1.48
N TYR A 113 22.24 -19.80 -1.70
CA TYR A 113 22.12 -19.12 -2.98
C TYR A 113 23.51 -18.87 -3.56
N GLU A 114 23.61 -18.89 -4.88
CA GLU A 114 24.84 -18.53 -5.57
C GLU A 114 25.21 -17.05 -5.29
N PRO A 115 26.50 -16.73 -5.13
CA PRO A 115 26.96 -15.35 -4.98
C PRO A 115 26.50 -14.50 -6.17
N THR A 116 25.93 -13.32 -5.89
CA THR A 116 25.41 -12.39 -6.91
C THR A 116 26.22 -11.10 -6.90
N GLY A 117 26.09 -10.26 -7.93
CA GLY A 117 26.76 -8.96 -7.98
C GLY A 117 26.11 -7.94 -7.03
N CYS A 118 24.80 -8.04 -6.83
CA CYS A 118 24.04 -7.18 -5.91
C CYS A 118 22.78 -7.85 -5.35
N VAL A 119 22.22 -7.28 -4.29
CA VAL A 119 20.99 -7.79 -3.65
C VAL A 119 19.78 -7.84 -4.58
N ASN A 120 19.68 -6.91 -5.55
CA ASN A 120 18.55 -6.88 -6.48
C ASN A 120 18.58 -8.08 -7.43
N GLU A 121 19.77 -8.53 -7.84
CA GLU A 121 19.92 -9.71 -8.68
C GLU A 121 19.41 -10.97 -7.97
N LEU A 122 19.76 -11.14 -6.69
CA LEU A 122 19.26 -12.22 -5.83
C LEU A 122 17.72 -12.18 -5.68
N ILE A 123 17.16 -10.98 -5.48
CA ILE A 123 15.71 -10.81 -5.36
C ILE A 123 15.01 -11.08 -6.70
N GLU A 124 15.54 -10.57 -7.81
CA GLU A 124 14.99 -10.74 -9.16
C GLU A 124 14.91 -12.21 -9.57
N SER A 125 15.96 -12.98 -9.28
CA SER A 125 16.07 -14.37 -9.70
C SER A 125 15.21 -15.32 -8.87
N HIS A 126 15.15 -15.11 -7.54
CA HIS A 126 14.53 -16.10 -6.64
C HIS A 126 13.29 -15.59 -5.88
N HIS A 127 13.17 -14.29 -5.62
CA HIS A 127 12.18 -13.74 -4.69
C HIS A 127 11.30 -12.63 -5.30
N LYS A 128 11.27 -12.50 -6.62
CA LYS A 128 10.62 -11.39 -7.32
C LYS A 128 9.14 -11.23 -6.96
N LEU A 129 8.38 -12.32 -6.95
CA LEU A 129 6.96 -12.26 -6.56
C LEU A 129 6.79 -11.81 -5.11
N ALA A 130 7.59 -12.38 -4.19
CA ALA A 130 7.50 -12.04 -2.77
C ALA A 130 7.88 -10.57 -2.54
N TRP A 131 8.90 -10.07 -3.23
CA TRP A 131 9.32 -8.67 -3.16
C TRP A 131 8.24 -7.71 -3.63
N ILE A 132 7.74 -7.90 -4.85
CA ILE A 132 6.68 -7.05 -5.41
C ILE A 132 5.40 -7.15 -4.59
N GLY A 133 5.01 -8.37 -4.19
CA GLY A 133 3.84 -8.62 -3.37
C GLY A 133 3.92 -7.94 -2.01
N THR A 134 5.07 -8.03 -1.32
CA THR A 134 5.27 -7.34 -0.04
C THR A 134 5.14 -5.83 -0.21
N ASN A 135 5.78 -5.24 -1.22
CA ASN A 135 5.73 -3.79 -1.46
C ASN A 135 4.31 -3.31 -1.77
N ILE A 136 3.60 -3.96 -2.70
CA ILE A 136 2.24 -3.54 -3.09
C ILE A 136 1.27 -3.65 -1.92
N HIS A 137 1.29 -4.77 -1.20
CA HIS A 137 0.37 -4.98 -0.09
C HIS A 137 0.68 -4.09 1.10
N PHE A 138 1.96 -3.86 1.41
CA PHE A 138 2.34 -2.88 2.44
C PHE A 138 1.84 -1.48 2.09
N LEU A 139 2.04 -1.03 0.85
CA LEU A 139 1.60 0.29 0.41
C LEU A 139 0.06 0.41 0.42
N PHE A 140 -0.65 -0.59 -0.09
CA PHE A 140 -2.13 -0.59 -0.07
C PHE A 140 -2.68 -0.67 1.35
N GLY A 141 -2.06 -1.44 2.23
CA GLY A 141 -2.37 -1.48 3.66
C GLY A 141 -2.23 -0.10 4.30
N LEU A 142 -1.09 0.56 4.09
CA LEU A 142 -0.80 1.91 4.58
C LEU A 142 -1.76 2.97 4.01
N PHE A 143 -2.08 2.91 2.70
CA PHE A 143 -3.05 3.81 2.08
C PHE A 143 -4.46 3.62 2.66
N GLY A 144 -4.88 2.36 2.82
CA GLY A 144 -6.16 2.03 3.44
C GLY A 144 -6.23 2.52 4.90
N PHE A 145 -5.16 2.35 5.67
CA PHE A 145 -5.07 2.83 7.04
C PHE A 145 -5.13 4.37 7.13
N GLY A 146 -4.43 5.09 6.25
CA GLY A 146 -4.47 6.55 6.22
C GLY A 146 -5.86 7.10 5.85
N ILE A 147 -6.52 6.51 4.84
CA ILE A 147 -7.90 6.90 4.47
C ILE A 147 -8.88 6.55 5.60
N LEU A 148 -8.71 5.41 6.27
CA LEU A 148 -9.50 5.03 7.44
C LEU A 148 -9.36 6.05 8.58
N ALA A 149 -8.13 6.49 8.86
CA ALA A 149 -7.87 7.53 9.86
C ALA A 149 -8.59 8.85 9.51
N ILE A 150 -8.54 9.25 8.23
CA ILE A 150 -9.26 10.43 7.72
C ILE A 150 -10.77 10.29 7.93
N PHE A 151 -11.35 9.15 7.54
CA PHE A 151 -12.78 8.90 7.72
C PHE A 151 -13.18 8.92 9.20
N LYS A 152 -12.40 8.26 10.05
CA LYS A 152 -12.66 8.25 11.48
C LYS A 152 -12.66 9.66 12.08
N SER A 153 -11.65 10.46 11.76
CA SER A 153 -11.60 11.86 12.20
C SER A 153 -12.76 12.68 11.62
N TYR A 154 -13.11 12.47 10.36
CA TYR A 154 -14.25 13.12 9.73
C TYR A 154 -15.56 12.87 10.49
N PHE A 155 -15.84 11.61 10.85
CA PHE A 155 -17.05 11.26 11.61
C PHE A 155 -17.01 11.75 13.07
N MET A 156 -15.83 11.81 13.68
CA MET A 156 -15.67 12.23 15.08
C MET A 156 -15.89 13.73 15.29
N TYR A 157 -15.42 14.57 14.37
CA TYR A 157 -15.43 16.04 14.56
C TYR A 157 -16.56 16.77 13.81
N GLY A 158 -17.45 16.03 13.13
CA GLY A 158 -18.55 16.59 12.35
C GLY A 158 -18.10 17.29 11.07
N SER A 159 -19.06 17.78 10.27
CA SER A 159 -18.80 18.21 8.88
C SER A 159 -17.81 19.37 8.75
N ARG A 160 -17.90 20.40 9.59
CA ARG A 160 -17.05 21.60 9.47
C ARG A 160 -15.57 21.29 9.69
N VAL A 161 -15.24 20.67 10.81
CA VAL A 161 -13.85 20.31 11.16
C VAL A 161 -13.40 19.07 10.39
N GLY A 162 -14.31 18.11 10.20
CA GLY A 162 -14.06 16.91 9.41
C GLY A 162 -13.65 17.21 7.98
N ASN A 163 -14.28 18.19 7.31
CA ASN A 163 -13.86 18.60 5.96
C ASN A 163 -12.42 19.11 5.93
N VAL A 164 -12.00 19.92 6.91
CA VAL A 164 -10.61 20.41 6.99
C VAL A 164 -9.64 19.25 7.15
N ILE A 165 -9.96 18.30 8.04
CA ILE A 165 -9.15 17.09 8.26
C ILE A 165 -9.10 16.23 7.00
N ALA A 166 -10.21 16.09 6.28
CA ALA A 166 -10.27 15.34 5.04
C ALA A 166 -9.35 15.96 3.98
N TYR A 167 -9.42 17.28 3.77
CA TYR A 167 -8.55 17.95 2.80
C TYR A 167 -7.06 17.86 3.17
N TRP A 168 -6.72 18.09 4.45
CA TRP A 168 -5.34 18.01 4.92
C TRP A 168 -4.80 16.58 4.85
N GLY A 169 -5.60 15.61 5.30
CA GLY A 169 -5.25 14.20 5.22
C GLY A 169 -5.07 13.75 3.77
N SER A 170 -6.00 14.08 2.88
CA SER A 170 -5.87 13.76 1.45
C SER A 170 -4.65 14.39 0.81
N ALA A 171 -4.32 15.65 1.15
CA ALA A 171 -3.11 16.30 0.67
C ALA A 171 -1.84 15.59 1.15
N ALA A 172 -1.77 15.19 2.42
CA ALA A 172 -0.67 14.42 2.98
C ALA A 172 -0.54 13.04 2.29
N MET A 173 -1.67 12.36 2.05
CA MET A 173 -1.69 11.07 1.36
C MET A 173 -1.18 11.19 -0.08
N LEU A 174 -1.59 12.22 -0.82
CA LEU A 174 -1.09 12.49 -2.18
C LEU A 174 0.42 12.77 -2.18
N LEU A 175 0.92 13.50 -1.18
CA LEU A 175 2.36 13.73 -1.02
C LEU A 175 3.12 12.42 -0.74
N CYS A 176 2.62 11.58 0.16
CA CYS A 176 3.16 10.25 0.41
C CYS A 176 3.17 9.39 -0.87
N THR A 177 2.08 9.39 -1.63
CA THR A 177 2.00 8.70 -2.93
C THR A 177 3.04 9.22 -3.91
N SER A 178 3.28 10.53 -3.96
CA SER A 178 4.32 11.12 -4.81
C SER A 178 5.71 10.63 -4.43
N ILE A 179 6.05 10.62 -3.14
CA ILE A 179 7.35 10.13 -2.64
C ILE A 179 7.53 8.66 -3.00
N VAL A 180 6.51 7.83 -2.77
CA VAL A 180 6.53 6.40 -3.12
C VAL A 180 6.69 6.20 -4.62
N ASN A 181 5.96 6.96 -5.45
CA ASN A 181 6.09 6.86 -6.91
C ASN A 181 7.50 7.21 -7.39
N GLN A 182 8.13 8.25 -6.82
CA GLN A 182 9.52 8.59 -7.12
C GLN A 182 10.47 7.45 -6.73
N GLY A 183 10.29 6.87 -5.54
CA GLY A 183 11.09 5.72 -5.11
C GLY A 183 10.95 4.51 -6.04
N ILE A 184 9.72 4.18 -6.47
CA ILE A 184 9.47 3.10 -7.43
C ILE A 184 10.12 3.39 -8.78
N ALA A 185 10.03 4.63 -9.27
CA ALA A 185 10.58 5.05 -10.55
C ALA A 185 12.12 5.02 -10.58
N GLN A 186 12.76 5.32 -9.44
CA GLN A 186 14.22 5.21 -9.25
C GLN A 186 14.66 3.75 -9.29
N GLY A 187 13.87 2.83 -8.71
CA GLY A 187 14.18 1.40 -8.70
C GLY A 187 15.42 1.08 -7.87
N GLY A 188 16.15 0.03 -8.24
CA GLY A 188 17.28 -0.50 -7.49
C GLY A 188 18.64 0.22 -7.67
N GLY A 189 18.67 1.41 -8.29
CA GLY A 189 19.91 2.14 -8.63
C GLY A 189 20.37 1.99 -10.09
N GLU A 190 21.61 2.40 -10.41
CA GLU A 190 22.14 2.48 -11.79
C GLU A 190 22.13 1.16 -12.58
N GLN A 191 22.22 0.03 -11.88
CA GLN A 191 22.15 -1.33 -12.46
C GLN A 191 20.90 -2.09 -12.01
N GLY A 192 19.99 -1.43 -11.29
CA GLY A 192 18.83 -2.06 -10.67
C GLY A 192 17.73 -2.38 -11.66
N THR A 193 17.11 -3.54 -11.51
CA THR A 193 15.86 -3.85 -12.21
C THR A 193 14.75 -2.92 -11.73
N LYS A 194 13.97 -2.39 -12.69
CA LYS A 194 12.79 -1.59 -12.39
C LYS A 194 11.56 -2.49 -12.39
N TYR A 195 10.93 -2.62 -11.23
CA TYR A 195 9.69 -3.38 -11.08
C TYR A 195 8.45 -2.62 -11.53
N GLY A 196 8.55 -1.31 -11.82
CA GLY A 196 7.47 -0.46 -12.31
C GLY A 196 7.97 0.97 -12.53
N SER A 197 7.23 1.77 -13.32
CA SER A 197 7.51 3.20 -13.49
C SER A 197 6.84 4.09 -12.43
N ASN A 198 5.85 3.54 -11.73
CA ASN A 198 5.10 4.15 -10.63
C ASN A 198 4.32 3.04 -9.89
N LEU A 199 3.56 3.40 -8.85
CA LEU A 199 2.76 2.48 -8.04
C LEU A 199 1.76 1.67 -8.87
N LEU A 200 1.08 2.30 -9.85
CA LEU A 200 0.13 1.61 -10.71
C LEU A 200 0.84 0.58 -11.60
N GLY A 201 1.99 0.94 -12.18
CA GLY A 201 2.81 0.02 -12.97
C GLY A 201 3.29 -1.17 -12.15
N LEU A 202 3.70 -0.92 -10.90
CA LEU A 202 4.07 -1.98 -9.96
C LEU A 202 2.87 -2.90 -9.64
N ALA A 203 1.67 -2.34 -9.45
CA ALA A 203 0.45 -3.10 -9.20
C ALA A 203 0.03 -3.96 -10.41
N VAL A 204 0.14 -3.42 -11.63
CA VAL A 204 -0.11 -4.17 -12.86
C VAL A 204 0.88 -5.34 -13.00
N ASN A 205 2.17 -5.10 -12.74
CA ASN A 205 3.18 -6.15 -12.76
C ASN A 205 2.91 -7.22 -11.69
N TYR A 206 2.46 -6.82 -10.50
CA TYR A 206 2.02 -7.75 -9.47
C TYR A 206 0.86 -8.63 -9.93
N VAL A 207 -0.20 -8.04 -10.48
CA VAL A 207 -1.35 -8.79 -11.02
C VAL A 207 -0.90 -9.75 -12.13
N GLY A 208 -0.04 -9.32 -13.04
CA GLY A 208 0.53 -10.18 -14.08
C GLY A 208 1.28 -11.38 -13.52
N LEU A 209 2.05 -11.19 -12.45
CA LEU A 209 2.72 -12.29 -11.75
C LEU A 209 1.71 -13.22 -11.07
N ILE A 210 0.71 -12.70 -10.36
CA ILE A 210 -0.33 -13.53 -9.72
C ILE A 210 -1.06 -14.38 -10.75
N LEU A 211 -1.43 -13.81 -11.90
CA LEU A 211 -2.08 -14.56 -12.98
C LEU A 211 -1.15 -15.63 -13.56
N LYS A 212 0.15 -15.35 -13.70
CA LYS A 212 1.14 -16.35 -14.11
C LYS A 212 1.24 -17.51 -13.11
N TYR A 213 1.25 -17.21 -11.81
CA TYR A 213 1.28 -18.22 -10.75
C TYR A 213 -0.03 -19.00 -10.66
N ALA A 214 -1.18 -18.36 -10.89
CA ALA A 214 -2.49 -19.02 -10.92
C ALA A 214 -2.61 -20.06 -12.04
N ARG A 215 -1.92 -19.86 -13.17
CA ARG A 215 -1.86 -20.88 -14.23
C ARG A 215 -1.09 -22.14 -13.81
N GLY A 216 -0.19 -22.03 -12.83
CA GLY A 216 0.65 -23.12 -12.35
C GLY A 216 0.11 -23.86 -11.13
N GLY A 217 -0.99 -23.42 -10.51
CA GLY A 217 -1.48 -24.02 -9.27
C GLY A 217 -2.96 -23.76 -8.99
N VAL A 218 -3.62 -24.77 -8.42
CA VAL A 218 -5.07 -24.74 -8.10
C VAL A 218 -5.38 -23.67 -7.04
N MET A 219 -4.57 -23.56 -6.00
CA MET A 219 -4.85 -22.64 -4.89
C MET A 219 -4.81 -21.15 -5.31
N PRO A 220 -3.78 -20.65 -6.04
CA PRO A 220 -3.82 -19.27 -6.51
C PRO A 220 -4.94 -19.04 -7.55
N ALA A 221 -5.31 -20.03 -8.37
CA ALA A 221 -6.45 -19.91 -9.28
C ALA A 221 -7.78 -19.72 -8.53
N ILE A 222 -8.03 -20.51 -7.48
CA ILE A 222 -9.19 -20.36 -6.60
C ILE A 222 -9.19 -18.97 -5.96
N SER A 223 -8.04 -18.51 -5.46
CA SER A 223 -7.92 -17.18 -4.84
C SER A 223 -8.29 -16.06 -5.82
N VAL A 224 -7.78 -16.09 -7.06
CA VAL A 224 -8.15 -15.14 -8.10
C VAL A 224 -9.65 -15.21 -8.40
N GLY A 225 -10.21 -16.42 -8.52
CA GLY A 225 -11.65 -16.62 -8.74
C GLY A 225 -12.50 -15.99 -7.64
N LEU A 226 -12.14 -16.17 -6.37
CA LEU A 226 -12.84 -15.59 -5.23
C LEU A 226 -12.76 -14.05 -5.22
N VAL A 227 -11.61 -13.47 -5.57
CA VAL A 227 -11.47 -12.01 -5.71
C VAL A 227 -12.36 -11.47 -6.82
N LEU A 228 -12.43 -12.15 -7.97
CA LEU A 228 -13.32 -11.72 -9.07
C LEU A 228 -14.80 -11.85 -8.68
N LEU A 229 -15.17 -12.92 -7.99
CA LEU A 229 -16.55 -13.14 -7.53
C LEU A 229 -16.98 -12.10 -6.49
N SER A 230 -16.06 -11.58 -5.67
CA SER A 230 -16.38 -10.57 -4.64
C SER A 230 -16.71 -9.19 -5.21
N ILE A 231 -16.35 -8.91 -6.48
CA ILE A 231 -16.68 -7.65 -7.16
C ILE A 231 -18.19 -7.51 -7.38
N VAL A 232 -18.90 -8.61 -7.66
CA VAL A 232 -20.35 -8.60 -7.93
C VAL A 232 -21.18 -8.07 -6.74
N PRO A 233 -21.06 -8.61 -5.51
CA PRO A 233 -21.81 -8.07 -4.37
C PRO A 233 -21.37 -6.64 -4.04
N LEU A 234 -20.10 -6.29 -4.24
CA LEU A 234 -19.62 -4.92 -4.04
C LEU A 234 -20.29 -3.94 -5.01
N MET A 235 -20.40 -4.28 -6.30
CA MET A 235 -21.13 -3.47 -7.28
C MET A 235 -22.62 -3.35 -6.94
N LYS A 236 -23.25 -4.43 -6.47
CA LYS A 236 -24.65 -4.41 -6.04
C LYS A 236 -24.88 -3.49 -4.85
N LEU A 237 -23.93 -3.48 -3.90
CA LEU A 237 -23.98 -2.59 -2.74
C LEU A 237 -24.03 -1.11 -3.18
N PHE A 238 -23.17 -0.71 -4.11
CA PHE A 238 -23.15 0.67 -4.61
C PHE A 238 -24.38 1.04 -5.44
N ARG A 239 -24.89 0.11 -6.27
CA ARG A 239 -26.10 0.37 -7.08
C ARG A 239 -27.36 0.53 -6.23
N ALA A 240 -27.55 -0.30 -5.21
CA ALA A 240 -28.71 -0.20 -4.33
C ALA A 240 -28.80 1.19 -3.66
N GLU A 241 -27.65 1.80 -3.38
CA GLU A 241 -27.59 3.11 -2.75
C GLU A 241 -27.93 4.26 -3.71
N GLU A 242 -27.58 4.14 -5.00
CA GLU A 242 -28.00 5.09 -6.04
C GLU A 242 -29.53 5.10 -6.21
N GLU A 243 -30.16 3.92 -6.20
CA GLU A 243 -31.62 3.79 -6.31
C GLU A 243 -32.35 4.39 -5.10
N ASP A 244 -31.80 4.22 -3.89
CA ASP A 244 -32.38 4.79 -2.67
C ASP A 244 -32.26 6.33 -2.66
N GLU A 245 -31.16 6.88 -3.18
CA GLU A 245 -30.98 8.33 -3.32
C GLU A 245 -31.95 8.93 -4.36
N GLU A 246 -32.19 8.23 -5.47
CA GLU A 246 -33.14 8.66 -6.50
C GLU A 246 -34.57 8.69 -5.94
N LYS A 247 -35.01 7.62 -5.25
CA LYS A 247 -36.34 7.56 -4.61
C LYS A 247 -36.53 8.66 -3.56
N ALA A 248 -35.49 9.02 -2.83
CA ALA A 248 -35.55 10.08 -1.82
C ALA A 248 -35.70 11.49 -2.43
N LYS A 249 -35.35 11.71 -3.70
CA LYS A 249 -35.51 13.01 -4.39
C LYS A 249 -36.92 13.23 -4.96
N VAL A 250 -37.68 12.15 -5.15
CA VAL A 250 -39.02 12.18 -5.75
C VAL A 250 -40.12 12.43 -4.71
N ASN A 251 -39.84 12.17 -3.43
CA ASN A 251 -40.75 12.38 -2.30
C ASN A 251 -40.44 13.69 -1.57
#